data_AF-I1PXM8-F1
#
_entry.id   AF-I1PXM8-F1
#
_cell.length_a   1.000
_cell.length_b   1.000
_cell.length_c   1.000
_cell.angle_alpha   90.00
_cell.angle_beta   90.00
_cell.angle_gamma   90.00
#
_symmetry.space_group_name_H-M   'P 1'
#
loop_
_entity.id
_entity.type
_entity.pdbx_description
1 polymer ?
#
loop_
_entity_poly.entity_id
_entity_poly.type
_entity_poly.pdbx_seq_one_letter_code
_entity_poly.pdbx_strand_id
1 'polypeptide(L)'
;MASGSGEGKGDIPSVVLLELWGHVADDDDDDDHRPDATTATSTTSTGLTISVTLRAATPPALSHLSVDCLGLADLDPQPLGQVRGAHGGARLYRLPSRPSDRGFGDDNIAILSCGNDSSSSSYAVAVLQPWYHVDFRLHLCRSTSDGKPGSSWISHQLTVEEPLMRRTVCPVPDSALRRIFHTTTKVITLGGAKGTVGWVDLWRGILLCDVLEDSPKLRDMPLPLPARVNWPLFLNRCPYYCHDIIISQSRDTIKYVEMEFTNGWPPSDFEARI
;
A
#
# COMPACT_ATOMS: atom_id res chain seq x y z
N MET A 1 -35.95 39.23 -3.93
CA MET A 1 -36.06 38.09 -3.01
C MET A 1 -36.39 36.87 -3.84
N ALA A 2 -35.37 36.08 -4.17
CA ALA A 2 -35.52 34.83 -4.89
C ALA A 2 -35.25 33.68 -3.93
N SER A 3 -36.18 32.74 -3.92
CA SER A 3 -36.19 31.49 -3.15
C SER A 3 -35.06 30.57 -3.58
N GLY A 4 -34.52 29.82 -2.63
CA GLY A 4 -33.54 28.77 -2.90
C GLY A 4 -34.15 27.51 -3.50
N SER A 5 -33.28 26.74 -4.14
CA SER A 5 -33.36 25.29 -4.30
C SER A 5 -31.91 24.80 -4.47
N GLY A 6 -31.45 23.92 -3.58
CA GLY A 6 -30.09 23.41 -3.56
C GLY A 6 -29.88 22.26 -4.55
N GLU A 7 -28.61 22.00 -4.90
CA GLU A 7 -28.06 20.83 -5.58
C GLU A 7 -26.54 21.07 -5.72
N GLY A 8 -25.60 20.17 -5.50
CA GLY A 8 -25.55 18.95 -4.70
C GLY A 8 -24.12 18.86 -4.14
N LYS A 9 -23.98 18.61 -2.83
CA LYS A 9 -22.69 18.30 -2.22
C LYS A 9 -22.47 16.81 -2.49
N GLY A 10 -21.70 16.48 -3.52
CA GLY A 10 -21.44 15.09 -3.91
C GLY A 10 -20.86 14.30 -2.75
N ASP A 11 -21.65 13.38 -2.21
CA ASP A 11 -21.23 12.47 -1.15
C ASP A 11 -20.29 11.44 -1.77
N ILE A 12 -19.03 11.43 -1.33
CA ILE A 12 -18.05 10.45 -1.78
C ILE A 12 -18.47 9.09 -1.20
N PRO A 13 -18.64 8.04 -2.02
CA PRO A 13 -19.05 6.74 -1.50
C PRO A 13 -18.02 6.21 -0.49
N SER A 14 -18.50 5.52 0.56
CA SER A 14 -17.65 4.97 1.64
C SER A 14 -16.66 3.91 1.17
N VAL A 15 -16.87 3.36 -0.04
CA VAL A 15 -15.99 2.41 -0.72
C VAL A 15 -15.98 2.77 -2.21
N VAL A 16 -14.79 2.81 -2.79
CA VAL A 16 -14.56 3.00 -4.23
C VAL A 16 -13.74 1.85 -4.80
N LEU A 17 -13.95 1.52 -6.07
CA LEU A 17 -12.99 0.71 -6.83
C LEU A 17 -11.98 1.67 -7.44
N LEU A 18 -10.69 1.56 -7.10
CA LEU A 18 -9.66 2.50 -7.58
C LEU A 18 -8.94 1.91 -8.80
N GLU A 19 -8.82 2.71 -9.86
CA GLU A 19 -7.97 2.40 -11.00
C GLU A 19 -6.49 2.35 -10.57
N LEU A 20 -5.77 1.35 -11.06
CA LEU A 20 -4.40 1.06 -10.60
C LEU A 20 -3.37 2.12 -11.07
N TRP A 21 -3.74 2.92 -12.07
CA TRP A 21 -2.87 3.92 -12.69
C TRP A 21 -3.51 5.31 -12.56
N GLY A 22 -2.71 6.30 -12.15
CA GLY A 22 -3.14 7.69 -12.14
C GLY A 22 -3.09 8.30 -13.54
N HIS A 23 -4.00 9.22 -13.84
CA HIS A 23 -4.02 9.95 -15.10
C HIS A 23 -3.26 11.27 -14.97
N VAL A 24 -2.44 11.62 -15.95
CA VAL A 24 -1.87 12.97 -16.07
C VAL A 24 -2.86 13.76 -16.91
N ALA A 25 -3.33 14.89 -16.40
CA ALA A 25 -4.19 15.78 -17.17
C ALA A 25 -3.40 16.34 -18.36
N ASP A 26 -3.88 16.08 -19.58
CA ASP A 26 -3.36 16.73 -20.78
C ASP A 26 -4.00 18.13 -20.89
N ASP A 27 -3.22 19.12 -21.32
CA ASP A 27 -3.60 20.54 -21.38
C ASP A 27 -4.75 20.85 -22.39
N ASP A 28 -5.18 19.87 -23.19
CA ASP A 28 -6.15 20.05 -24.26
C ASP A 28 -7.47 19.29 -23.99
N ASP A 29 -8.53 20.08 -23.77
CA ASP A 29 -9.96 19.73 -23.76
C ASP A 29 -10.49 18.82 -22.64
N ASP A 30 -10.90 19.42 -21.51
CA ASP A 30 -12.29 19.31 -21.01
C ASP A 30 -12.48 20.13 -19.72
N ASP A 31 -13.64 20.78 -19.61
CA ASP A 31 -14.15 21.59 -18.48
C ASP A 31 -14.24 20.81 -17.13
N ASP A 32 -13.77 19.55 -17.12
CA ASP A 32 -13.75 18.62 -16.00
C ASP A 32 -12.53 18.80 -15.08
N HIS A 33 -11.51 19.57 -15.46
CA HIS A 33 -10.27 19.76 -14.67
C HIS A 33 -10.36 20.83 -13.57
N ARG A 34 -11.57 21.30 -13.25
CA ARG A 34 -11.75 22.28 -12.18
C ARG A 34 -11.48 21.65 -10.81
N PRO A 35 -10.69 22.30 -9.94
CA PRO A 35 -10.44 21.80 -8.60
C PRO A 35 -11.76 21.69 -7.83
N ASP A 36 -12.00 20.52 -7.25
CA ASP A 36 -13.19 20.22 -6.45
C ASP A 36 -12.81 20.02 -4.97
N ALA A 37 -13.76 19.52 -4.16
CA ALA A 37 -13.52 19.28 -2.75
C ALA A 37 -12.50 18.15 -2.47
N THR A 38 -12.14 17.35 -3.47
CA THR A 38 -11.19 16.25 -3.39
C THR A 38 -9.81 16.62 -3.95
N THR A 39 -9.67 17.81 -4.56
CA THR A 39 -8.41 18.32 -5.07
C THR A 39 -7.48 18.80 -3.95
N ALA A 40 -6.30 18.21 -3.88
CA ALA A 40 -5.17 18.68 -3.08
C ALA A 40 -4.14 19.37 -3.99
N THR A 41 -3.65 20.54 -3.59
CA THR A 41 -2.63 21.30 -4.33
C THR A 41 -1.35 21.47 -3.50
N SER A 42 -0.20 21.46 -4.16
CA SER A 42 1.11 21.75 -3.57
C SER A 42 1.99 22.48 -4.59
N THR A 43 3.01 23.19 -4.11
CA THR A 43 3.98 23.87 -4.98
C THR A 43 5.35 23.21 -4.86
N THR A 44 6.03 23.00 -5.99
CA THR A 44 7.41 22.50 -6.04
C THR A 44 8.41 23.55 -5.53
N SER A 45 9.65 23.15 -5.28
CA SER A 45 10.75 24.08 -4.98
C SER A 45 11.06 25.04 -6.14
N THR A 46 10.64 24.72 -7.36
CA THR A 46 10.76 25.54 -8.56
C THR A 46 9.56 26.46 -8.80
N GLY A 47 8.56 26.44 -7.91
CA GLY A 47 7.37 27.28 -8.01
C GLY A 47 6.24 26.72 -8.88
N LEU A 48 6.37 25.48 -9.39
CA LEU A 48 5.34 24.82 -10.19
C LEU A 48 4.23 24.29 -9.29
N THR A 49 2.98 24.39 -9.74
CA THR A 49 1.84 23.85 -8.99
C THR A 49 1.59 22.41 -9.41
N ILE A 50 1.47 21.53 -8.43
CA ILE A 50 1.01 20.16 -8.58
C ILE A 50 -0.38 20.10 -7.94
N SER A 51 -1.38 19.65 -8.68
CA SER A 51 -2.70 19.33 -8.15
C SER A 51 -2.99 17.85 -8.33
N VAL A 52 -3.64 17.24 -7.33
CA VAL A 52 -4.06 15.84 -7.35
C VAL A 52 -5.52 15.78 -6.93
N THR A 53 -6.38 15.16 -7.73
CA THR A 53 -7.82 15.07 -7.49
C THR A 53 -8.26 13.61 -7.49
N LEU A 54 -9.10 13.22 -6.51
CA LEU A 54 -9.72 11.89 -6.48
C LEU A 54 -11.10 11.97 -7.13
N ARG A 55 -11.21 11.46 -8.35
CA ARG A 55 -12.51 11.33 -9.02
C ARG A 55 -13.20 10.07 -8.53
N ALA A 56 -14.06 10.24 -7.52
CA ALA A 56 -14.80 9.12 -6.94
C ALA A 56 -16.01 8.74 -7.82
N ALA A 57 -16.07 7.49 -8.24
CA ALA A 57 -17.20 6.89 -8.91
C ALA A 57 -17.90 5.87 -7.98
N THR A 58 -19.21 5.70 -8.17
CA THR A 58 -19.96 4.66 -7.46
C THR A 58 -19.63 3.29 -8.06
N PRO A 59 -19.23 2.28 -7.27
CA PRO A 59 -19.02 0.93 -7.77
C PRO A 59 -20.25 0.41 -8.54
N PRO A 60 -20.08 -0.29 -9.69
CA PRO A 60 -18.85 -0.93 -10.16
C PRO A 60 -17.91 -0.05 -11.02
N ALA A 61 -18.21 1.24 -11.20
CA ALA A 61 -17.33 2.13 -11.95
C ALA A 61 -16.02 2.38 -11.18
N LEU A 62 -14.91 2.55 -11.92
CA LEU A 62 -13.60 2.85 -11.35
C LEU A 62 -13.49 4.34 -11.03
N SER A 63 -13.14 4.63 -9.79
CA SER A 63 -12.59 5.90 -9.36
C SER A 63 -11.13 5.99 -9.80
N HIS A 64 -10.64 7.19 -10.09
CA HIS A 64 -9.25 7.39 -10.48
C HIS A 64 -8.64 8.63 -9.83
N LEU A 65 -7.31 8.67 -9.80
CA LEU A 65 -6.55 9.84 -9.37
C LEU A 65 -6.07 10.58 -10.62
N SER A 66 -6.40 11.86 -10.74
CA SER A 66 -5.83 12.73 -11.77
C SER A 66 -4.76 13.63 -11.14
N VAL A 67 -3.59 13.68 -11.76
CA VAL A 67 -2.47 14.55 -11.39
C VAL A 67 -2.32 15.60 -12.47
N ASP A 68 -2.37 16.86 -12.10
CA ASP A 68 -2.08 17.98 -12.99
C ASP A 68 -0.82 18.70 -12.50
N CYS A 69 0.17 18.79 -13.38
CA CYS A 69 1.47 19.39 -13.16
C CYS A 69 1.75 20.39 -14.30
N LEU A 70 1.14 21.58 -14.24
CA LEU A 70 1.37 22.64 -15.22
C LEU A 70 2.88 22.92 -15.39
N GLY A 71 3.43 22.53 -16.55
CA GLY A 71 4.81 22.81 -16.96
C GLY A 71 5.84 21.70 -16.78
N LEU A 72 5.45 20.44 -16.54
CA LEU A 72 6.39 19.32 -16.40
C LEU A 72 6.33 18.34 -17.58
N ALA A 73 6.55 18.82 -18.80
CA ALA A 73 7.08 17.94 -19.84
C ALA A 73 8.57 17.73 -19.51
N ASP A 74 8.97 16.49 -19.22
CA ASP A 74 10.35 16.02 -19.30
C ASP A 74 11.27 16.17 -18.06
N LEU A 75 10.84 15.70 -16.88
CA LEU A 75 11.78 15.41 -15.79
C LEU A 75 11.58 14.01 -15.18
N ASP A 76 12.67 13.24 -15.22
CA ASP A 76 12.87 11.96 -14.56
C ASP A 76 12.67 12.07 -13.03
N PRO A 77 11.73 11.35 -12.41
CA PRO A 77 11.36 11.58 -11.02
C PRO A 77 12.38 10.96 -10.05
N GLN A 78 13.29 11.79 -9.55
CA GLN A 78 13.97 11.54 -8.27
C GLN A 78 13.20 12.25 -7.15
N PRO A 79 12.53 11.54 -6.21
CA PRO A 79 11.66 12.18 -5.24
C PRO A 79 12.47 12.73 -4.05
N LEU A 80 12.72 14.04 -4.07
CA LEU A 80 13.13 14.83 -2.90
C LEU A 80 12.21 16.06 -2.77
N GLY A 81 10.90 15.82 -2.66
CA GLY A 81 9.92 16.83 -2.32
C GLY A 81 9.65 16.91 -0.82
N GLN A 82 9.63 18.12 -0.25
CA GLN A 82 9.17 18.38 1.11
C GLN A 82 7.81 19.07 1.03
N VAL A 83 6.72 18.37 1.39
CA VAL A 83 5.37 18.96 1.44
C VAL A 83 5.11 19.56 2.82
N ARG A 84 4.61 20.79 2.86
CA ARG A 84 4.15 21.49 4.07
C ARG A 84 2.73 22.02 3.86
N GLY A 85 1.73 21.24 4.26
CA GLY A 85 0.34 21.71 4.37
C GLY A 85 -0.68 20.69 3.87
N ALA A 86 -1.78 20.55 4.61
CA ALA A 86 -2.98 19.80 4.24
C ALA A 86 -4.21 20.59 4.73
N HIS A 87 -5.22 20.74 3.88
CA HIS A 87 -6.49 21.37 4.22
C HIS A 87 -7.53 20.28 4.54
N GLY A 88 -8.16 20.36 5.71
CA GLY A 88 -9.24 19.46 6.15
C GLY A 88 -8.76 18.20 6.89
N GLY A 89 -8.56 18.29 8.22
CA GLY A 89 -8.43 17.16 9.16
C GLY A 89 -7.23 16.21 9.02
N ALA A 90 -6.81 15.88 7.80
CA ALA A 90 -5.65 15.07 7.48
C ALA A 90 -4.37 15.89 7.65
N ARG A 91 -3.33 15.26 8.19
CA ARG A 91 -2.03 15.89 8.46
C ARG A 91 -0.95 15.12 7.71
N LEU A 92 -0.18 15.83 6.88
CA LEU A 92 1.01 15.27 6.24
C LEU A 92 2.23 15.54 7.11
N TYR A 93 2.95 14.48 7.43
CA TYR A 93 4.21 14.56 8.14
C TYR A 93 5.30 13.89 7.34
N ARG A 94 6.44 14.57 7.23
CA ARG A 94 7.66 13.94 6.74
C ARG A 94 8.22 13.01 7.82
N LEU A 95 8.40 11.74 7.47
CA LEU A 95 9.07 10.77 8.34
C LEU A 95 10.55 11.13 8.52
N PRO A 96 11.19 10.70 9.63
CA PRO A 96 12.61 10.92 9.84
C PRO A 96 13.43 10.28 8.71
N SER A 97 14.63 10.81 8.50
CA SER A 97 15.55 10.30 7.49
C SER A 97 15.71 8.79 7.62
N ARG A 98 15.64 8.10 6.47
CA ARG A 98 15.73 6.65 6.39
C ARG A 98 17.01 6.13 7.10
N PRO A 99 16.93 5.01 7.83
CA PRO A 99 18.07 4.41 8.51
C PRO A 99 18.97 3.59 7.56
N SER A 100 18.54 3.37 6.31
CA SER A 100 19.29 2.65 5.28
C SER A 100 19.44 3.48 4.00
N ASP A 101 20.50 3.24 3.24
CA ASP A 101 20.76 3.86 1.93
C ASP A 101 19.74 3.43 0.87
N ARG A 102 19.18 2.22 0.99
CA ARG A 102 18.06 1.73 0.18
C ARG A 102 16.75 2.38 0.62
N GLY A 103 15.93 2.76 -0.36
CA GLY A 103 14.57 3.23 -0.13
C GLY A 103 13.68 2.12 0.44
N PHE A 104 12.59 2.52 1.10
CA PHE A 104 11.52 1.60 1.46
C PHE A 104 10.62 1.45 0.24
N GLY A 105 10.34 0.21 -0.15
CA GLY A 105 9.21 -0.05 -1.06
C GLY A 105 7.92 0.33 -0.35
N ASP A 106 7.01 0.98 -1.07
CA ASP A 106 5.69 1.40 -0.59
C ASP A 106 4.85 0.21 -0.13
N ASP A 107 4.96 -0.90 -0.85
CA ASP A 107 4.45 -2.23 -0.53
C ASP A 107 4.88 -2.78 0.84
N ASN A 108 5.93 -2.24 1.47
CA ASN A 108 6.47 -2.71 2.75
C ASN A 108 6.05 -1.85 3.95
N ILE A 109 5.35 -0.73 3.73
CA ILE A 109 5.05 0.25 4.77
C ILE A 109 3.69 -0.04 5.40
N ALA A 110 3.68 -0.20 6.72
CA ALA A 110 2.49 -0.32 7.55
C ALA A 110 2.29 0.96 8.36
N ILE A 111 1.04 1.45 8.40
CA ILE A 111 0.64 2.50 9.34
C ILE A 111 -0.37 1.89 10.30
N LEU A 112 -0.12 2.05 11.60
CA LEU A 112 -0.97 1.56 12.67
C LEU A 112 -1.41 2.70 13.58
N SER A 113 -2.68 2.69 13.98
CA SER A 113 -3.15 3.50 15.09
C SER A 113 -2.74 2.84 16.40
N CYS A 114 -2.17 3.62 17.32
CA CYS A 114 -1.64 3.15 18.60
C CYS A 114 -2.55 3.54 19.79
N GLY A 115 -3.81 3.89 19.50
CA GLY A 115 -4.78 4.37 20.47
C GLY A 115 -5.89 3.37 20.76
N ASN A 116 -6.22 3.18 22.04
CA ASN A 116 -7.44 2.47 22.43
C ASN A 116 -8.69 3.38 22.41
N ASP A 117 -8.48 4.71 22.47
CA ASP A 117 -9.56 5.69 22.53
C ASP A 117 -9.58 6.53 21.24
N SER A 118 -10.78 6.79 20.74
CA SER A 118 -11.08 7.57 19.53
C SER A 118 -10.58 9.02 19.54
N SER A 119 -9.91 9.47 20.60
CA SER A 119 -9.31 10.80 20.75
C SER A 119 -7.79 10.84 20.59
N SER A 120 -7.08 9.70 20.70
CA SER A 120 -5.62 9.69 20.59
C SER A 120 -5.19 9.57 19.14
N SER A 121 -4.56 10.62 18.60
CA SER A 121 -3.95 10.62 17.26
C SER A 121 -2.60 9.91 17.23
N SER A 122 -2.34 8.96 18.16
CA SER A 122 -1.07 8.26 18.21
C SER A 122 -1.04 7.18 17.13
N TYR A 123 0.09 7.08 16.45
CA TYR A 123 0.31 6.09 15.41
C TYR A 123 1.75 5.58 15.45
N ALA A 124 1.99 4.52 14.72
CA ALA A 124 3.34 4.11 14.37
C ALA A 124 3.40 3.73 12.89
N VAL A 125 4.58 3.91 12.33
CA VAL A 125 4.93 3.47 10.99
C VAL A 125 5.92 2.35 11.13
N ALA A 126 5.61 1.19 10.57
CA ALA A 126 6.45 0.00 10.59
C ALA A 126 6.83 -0.37 9.15
N VAL A 127 8.10 -0.69 8.91
CA VAL A 127 8.59 -1.16 7.61
C VAL A 127 9.38 -2.43 7.82
N LEU A 128 9.03 -3.50 7.09
CA LEU A 128 9.79 -4.74 7.11
C LEU A 128 10.64 -4.83 5.85
N GLN A 129 11.94 -4.68 6.01
CA GLN A 129 12.88 -4.74 4.91
C GLN A 129 13.51 -6.14 4.83
N PRO A 130 13.43 -6.84 3.68
CA PRO A 130 14.14 -8.09 3.51
C PRO A 130 15.65 -7.83 3.49
N TRP A 131 16.42 -8.68 4.19
CA TRP A 131 17.88 -8.59 4.24
C TRP A 131 18.51 -9.74 3.46
N TYR A 132 18.39 -10.98 3.93
CA TYR A 132 18.80 -12.21 3.22
C TYR A 132 17.92 -13.38 3.66
N HIS A 133 17.44 -14.20 2.71
CA HIS A 133 16.65 -15.41 2.97
C HIS A 133 15.46 -15.19 3.92
N VAL A 134 15.64 -15.59 5.18
CA VAL A 134 14.65 -15.54 6.28
C VAL A 134 14.93 -14.42 7.29
N ASP A 135 15.96 -13.61 7.03
CA ASP A 135 16.36 -12.47 7.84
C ASP A 135 15.79 -11.18 7.28
N PHE A 136 15.23 -10.39 8.19
CA PHE A 136 14.56 -9.13 7.93
C PHE A 136 15.05 -8.08 8.91
N ARG A 137 14.84 -6.82 8.54
CA ARG A 137 15.01 -5.69 9.43
C ARG A 137 13.68 -4.95 9.56
N LEU A 138 13.13 -4.92 10.77
CA LEU A 138 11.96 -4.12 11.10
C LEU A 138 12.41 -2.71 11.51
N HIS A 139 11.89 -1.71 10.83
CA HIS A 139 12.05 -0.30 11.18
C HIS A 139 10.75 0.26 11.73
N LEU A 140 10.80 0.89 12.90
CA LEU A 140 9.64 1.45 13.58
C LEU A 140 9.86 2.94 13.88
N CYS A 141 8.90 3.76 13.49
CA CYS A 141 8.81 5.17 13.89
C CYS A 141 7.48 5.38 14.62
N ARG A 142 7.51 5.77 15.90
CA ARG A 142 6.31 6.05 16.69
C ARG A 142 6.02 7.54 16.69
N SER A 143 4.74 7.89 16.72
CA SER A 143 4.35 9.28 16.89
C SER A 143 4.70 9.79 18.30
N THR A 144 5.06 11.05 18.40
CA THR A 144 5.18 11.80 19.65
C THR A 144 3.81 12.17 20.22
N SER A 145 3.77 12.68 21.44
CA SER A 145 2.52 13.09 22.12
C SER A 145 1.78 14.23 21.42
N ASP A 146 2.46 15.03 20.61
CA ASP A 146 1.86 16.09 19.77
C ASP A 146 1.38 15.59 18.39
N GLY A 147 1.42 14.27 18.16
CA GLY A 147 0.95 13.61 16.94
C GLY A 147 1.90 13.72 15.75
N LYS A 148 3.14 14.19 15.95
CA LYS A 148 4.18 14.20 14.90
C LYS A 148 4.94 12.87 14.87
N PRO A 149 5.64 12.53 13.79
CA PRO A 149 6.56 11.39 13.80
C PRO A 149 7.70 11.63 14.80
N GLY A 150 8.18 10.55 15.41
CA GLY A 150 9.43 10.57 16.16
C GLY A 150 10.61 11.05 15.30
N SER A 151 11.66 11.53 15.95
CA SER A 151 12.85 12.06 15.29
C SER A 151 13.76 10.98 14.69
N SER A 152 13.55 9.71 15.02
CA SER A 152 14.39 8.60 14.58
C SER A 152 13.61 7.31 14.35
N TRP A 153 14.24 6.38 13.65
CA TRP A 153 13.78 5.01 13.46
C TRP A 153 14.43 4.08 14.49
N ILE A 154 13.64 3.22 15.11
CA ILE A 154 14.12 2.08 15.92
C ILE A 154 14.18 0.86 15.00
N SER A 155 15.27 0.12 15.02
CA SER A 155 15.49 -1.02 14.11
C SER A 155 15.71 -2.32 14.87
N HIS A 156 15.01 -3.38 14.47
CA HIS A 156 15.17 -4.73 15.00
C HIS A 156 15.57 -5.68 13.88
N GLN A 157 16.55 -6.54 14.13
CA GLN A 157 16.83 -7.68 13.24
C GLN A 157 15.93 -8.83 13.64
N LEU A 158 15.19 -9.35 12.66
CA LEU A 158 14.21 -10.41 12.85
C LEU A 158 14.54 -11.56 11.92
N THR A 159 14.43 -12.77 12.43
CA THR A 159 14.57 -14.00 11.64
C THR A 159 13.28 -14.79 11.77
N VAL A 160 12.80 -15.36 10.67
CA VAL A 160 11.66 -16.27 10.70
C VAL A 160 12.14 -17.61 11.22
N GLU A 161 11.51 -18.12 12.27
CA GLU A 161 11.83 -19.44 12.83
C GLU A 161 11.57 -20.54 11.79
N GLU A 162 12.54 -21.44 11.62
CA GLU A 162 12.40 -22.62 10.74
C GLU A 162 11.71 -23.78 11.49
N PRO A 163 10.94 -24.65 10.80
CA PRO A 163 10.75 -24.69 9.35
C PRO A 163 9.76 -23.63 8.85
N LEU A 164 10.04 -23.03 7.70
CA LEU A 164 9.08 -22.14 7.02
C LEU A 164 7.80 -22.92 6.65
N MET A 165 6.72 -22.69 7.39
CA MET A 165 5.42 -23.34 7.17
C MET A 165 4.93 -23.19 5.72
N ARG A 166 5.16 -22.03 5.11
CA ARG A 166 4.81 -21.79 3.70
C ARG A 166 5.53 -22.68 2.69
N ARG A 167 6.75 -23.14 2.99
CA ARG A 167 7.47 -24.11 2.13
C ARG A 167 6.90 -25.52 2.25
N THR A 168 6.25 -25.82 3.38
CA THR A 168 5.64 -27.14 3.61
C THR A 168 4.32 -27.28 2.88
N VAL A 169 3.53 -26.19 2.79
CA VAL A 169 2.24 -26.19 2.09
C VAL A 169 2.40 -26.21 0.57
N CYS A 170 3.28 -25.35 0.02
CA CYS A 170 3.57 -25.30 -1.41
C CYS A 170 5.08 -25.20 -1.64
N PRO A 171 5.76 -26.31 -1.99
CA PRO A 171 7.17 -26.29 -2.32
C PRO A 171 7.45 -25.37 -3.51
N VAL A 172 8.53 -24.60 -3.42
CA VAL A 172 8.95 -23.68 -4.48
C VAL A 172 9.57 -24.48 -5.64
N PRO A 173 9.03 -24.42 -6.88
CA PRO A 173 9.62 -25.10 -8.03
C PRO A 173 11.03 -24.59 -8.34
N ASP A 174 11.88 -25.47 -8.87
CA ASP A 174 13.24 -25.07 -9.27
C ASP A 174 13.26 -24.06 -10.42
N SER A 175 12.20 -24.05 -11.24
CA SER A 175 11.99 -23.11 -12.33
C SER A 175 11.47 -21.74 -11.89
N ALA A 176 11.10 -21.57 -10.60
CA ALA A 176 10.50 -20.31 -10.15
C ALA A 176 11.49 -19.15 -10.35
N LEU A 177 11.01 -18.04 -10.91
CA LEU A 177 11.83 -16.81 -11.01
C LEU A 177 12.14 -16.23 -9.62
N ARG A 178 11.24 -16.45 -8.65
CA ARG A 178 11.37 -15.99 -7.26
C ARG A 178 11.49 -17.16 -6.30
N ARG A 179 12.72 -17.64 -6.05
CA ARG A 179 12.94 -18.85 -5.25
C ARG A 179 13.19 -18.64 -3.75
N ILE A 180 13.78 -17.51 -3.38
CA ILE A 180 14.59 -17.46 -2.16
C ILE A 180 14.03 -16.50 -1.10
N PHE A 181 13.26 -15.49 -1.49
CA PHE A 181 12.88 -14.39 -0.59
C PHE A 181 11.36 -14.24 -0.46
N HIS A 182 10.92 -13.73 0.68
CA HIS A 182 9.62 -13.11 0.79
C HIS A 182 9.65 -11.83 -0.05
N THR A 183 8.63 -11.59 -0.86
CA THR A 183 8.41 -10.25 -1.42
C THR A 183 7.04 -9.82 -0.98
N THR A 184 7.02 -8.75 -0.20
CA THR A 184 5.76 -8.12 0.17
C THR A 184 5.09 -7.65 -1.11
N THR A 185 3.81 -7.94 -1.22
CA THR A 185 2.92 -7.41 -2.26
C THR A 185 1.92 -6.47 -1.59
N LYS A 186 1.52 -6.77 -0.37
CA LYS A 186 0.54 -5.96 0.37
C LYS A 186 0.82 -6.02 1.86
N VAL A 187 0.46 -4.96 2.57
CA VAL A 187 0.45 -4.94 4.03
C VAL A 187 -0.99 -4.97 4.52
N ILE A 188 -1.23 -5.76 5.56
CA ILE A 188 -2.49 -5.80 6.27
C ILE A 188 -2.27 -5.47 7.76
N THR A 189 -3.09 -4.57 8.30
CA THR A 189 -2.99 -4.15 9.71
C THR A 189 -4.07 -4.81 10.54
N LEU A 190 -3.71 -5.81 11.34
CA LEU A 190 -4.62 -6.43 12.31
C LEU A 190 -4.82 -5.48 13.51
N GLY A 191 -3.76 -4.78 13.93
CA GLY A 191 -3.82 -3.81 15.02
C GLY A 191 -3.92 -4.48 16.39
N GLY A 192 -4.79 -3.96 17.25
CA GLY A 192 -4.87 -4.35 18.66
C GLY A 192 -3.74 -3.77 19.52
N ALA A 193 -3.71 -4.12 20.80
CA ALA A 193 -2.78 -3.53 21.78
C ALA A 193 -1.29 -3.75 21.43
N LYS A 194 -0.99 -4.86 20.74
CA LYS A 194 0.37 -5.21 20.28
C LYS A 194 0.72 -4.64 18.90
N GLY A 195 -0.23 -4.00 18.22
CA GLY A 195 -0.04 -3.44 16.89
C GLY A 195 0.33 -4.48 15.83
N THR A 196 -0.41 -5.59 15.75
CA THR A 196 -0.06 -6.68 14.85
C THR A 196 -0.18 -6.27 13.37
N VAL A 197 0.87 -6.52 12.59
CA VAL A 197 0.97 -6.24 11.15
C VAL A 197 1.30 -7.52 10.40
N GLY A 198 0.71 -7.70 9.23
CA GLY A 198 1.03 -8.76 8.28
C GLY A 198 1.63 -8.22 6.99
N TRP A 199 2.85 -8.62 6.67
CA TRP A 199 3.44 -8.42 5.34
C TRP A 199 3.11 -9.63 4.48
N VAL A 200 2.31 -9.41 3.45
CA VAL A 200 1.72 -10.46 2.62
C VAL A 200 2.58 -10.64 1.38
N ASP A 201 3.02 -11.86 1.14
CA ASP A 201 3.44 -12.34 -0.17
C ASP A 201 2.29 -13.17 -0.72
N LEU A 202 1.52 -12.59 -1.65
CA LEU A 202 0.29 -13.20 -2.17
C LEU A 202 0.50 -14.56 -2.86
N TRP A 203 1.74 -14.95 -3.17
CA TRP A 203 2.02 -16.31 -3.62
C TRP A 203 2.29 -17.27 -2.47
N ARG A 204 2.93 -16.81 -1.40
CA ARG A 204 3.53 -17.71 -0.40
C ARG A 204 2.81 -17.72 0.94
N GLY A 205 2.45 -16.56 1.47
CA GLY A 205 2.14 -16.45 2.88
C GLY A 205 2.22 -15.05 3.44
N ILE A 206 1.87 -14.95 4.72
CA ILE A 206 1.89 -13.72 5.51
C ILE A 206 2.98 -13.84 6.56
N LEU A 207 3.81 -12.82 6.67
CA LEU A 207 4.70 -12.62 7.80
C LEU A 207 4.01 -11.73 8.82
N LEU A 208 3.60 -12.30 9.96
CA LEU A 208 2.94 -11.57 11.04
C LEU A 208 3.96 -11.11 12.08
N CYS A 209 3.86 -9.87 12.53
CA CYS A 209 4.68 -9.31 13.60
C CYS A 209 3.86 -8.44 14.54
N ASP A 210 4.10 -8.59 15.84
CA ASP A 210 3.58 -7.71 16.88
C ASP A 210 4.58 -6.55 17.07
N VAL A 211 4.45 -5.50 16.25
CA VAL A 211 5.52 -4.49 16.07
C VAL A 211 5.70 -3.55 17.26
N LEU A 212 4.74 -3.51 18.18
CA LEU A 212 4.78 -2.66 19.37
C LEU A 212 5.31 -3.40 20.62
N GLU A 213 5.65 -4.68 20.51
CA GLU A 213 6.32 -5.40 21.59
C GLU A 213 7.80 -5.00 21.71
N ASP A 214 8.37 -5.12 22.92
CA ASP A 214 9.78 -4.82 23.18
C ASP A 214 10.73 -5.78 22.45
N SER A 215 10.27 -7.00 22.18
CA SER A 215 11.03 -8.03 21.45
C SER A 215 10.15 -8.60 20.33
N PRO A 216 9.99 -7.86 19.21
CA PRO A 216 9.12 -8.29 18.11
C PRO A 216 9.64 -9.58 17.49
N LYS A 217 8.73 -10.45 17.07
CA LYS A 217 9.04 -11.72 16.39
C LYS A 217 8.22 -11.87 15.12
N LEU A 218 8.81 -12.52 14.11
CA LEU A 218 8.11 -12.89 12.88
C LEU A 218 7.49 -14.27 13.03
N ARG A 219 6.20 -14.36 12.69
CA ARG A 219 5.46 -15.62 12.60
C ARG A 219 5.10 -15.87 11.15
N ASP A 220 5.44 -17.06 10.65
CA ASP A 220 5.09 -17.48 9.30
C ASP A 220 3.67 -18.05 9.26
N MET A 221 2.82 -17.48 8.42
CA MET A 221 1.47 -17.98 8.16
C MET A 221 1.34 -18.33 6.67
N PRO A 222 1.24 -19.62 6.30
CA PRO A 222 1.10 -20.00 4.89
C PRO A 222 -0.24 -19.55 4.32
N LEU A 223 -0.24 -19.15 3.05
CA LEU A 223 -1.49 -19.07 2.28
C LEU A 223 -1.89 -20.47 1.79
N PRO A 224 -3.17 -20.68 1.42
CA PRO A 224 -3.60 -21.92 0.79
C PRO A 224 -2.75 -22.28 -0.44
N LEU A 225 -2.67 -23.57 -0.76
CA LEU A 225 -2.05 -24.03 -1.99
C LEU A 225 -2.84 -23.45 -3.19
N PRO A 226 -2.20 -22.80 -4.17
CA PRO A 226 -2.90 -22.28 -5.33
C PRO A 226 -3.64 -23.39 -6.06
N ALA A 227 -4.79 -23.04 -6.64
CA ALA A 227 -5.54 -23.89 -7.54
C ALA A 227 -4.63 -24.45 -8.64
N ARG A 228 -4.88 -25.71 -9.02
CA ARG A 228 -4.01 -26.44 -9.96
C ARG A 228 -3.85 -25.73 -11.31
N VAL A 229 -4.89 -25.03 -11.76
CA VAL A 229 -4.86 -24.24 -13.01
C VAL A 229 -3.89 -23.06 -12.94
N ASN A 230 -3.64 -22.50 -11.75
CA ASN A 230 -2.74 -21.38 -11.53
C ASN A 230 -1.30 -21.81 -11.22
N TRP A 231 -0.99 -23.11 -11.11
CA TRP A 231 0.37 -23.59 -10.84
C TRP A 231 1.44 -23.07 -11.81
N PRO A 232 1.18 -22.94 -13.14
CA PRO A 232 2.17 -22.34 -14.04
C PRO A 232 2.51 -20.87 -13.71
N LEU A 233 1.57 -20.15 -13.09
CA LEU A 233 1.70 -18.74 -12.71
C LEU A 233 2.46 -18.57 -11.38
N PHE A 234 2.40 -19.59 -10.51
CA PHE A 234 3.00 -19.58 -9.17
C PHE A 234 4.46 -19.12 -9.21
N LEU A 235 4.74 -17.98 -8.54
CA LEU A 235 6.06 -17.34 -8.45
C LEU A 235 6.70 -16.91 -9.79
N ASN A 236 5.99 -17.09 -10.91
CA ASN A 236 6.45 -16.76 -12.27
C ASN A 236 5.69 -15.58 -12.89
N ARG A 237 4.61 -15.13 -12.25
CA ARG A 237 3.78 -14.01 -12.69
C ARG A 237 3.37 -13.11 -11.52
N CYS A 238 2.80 -11.96 -11.85
CA CYS A 238 2.27 -11.02 -10.87
C CYS A 238 1.09 -11.64 -10.12
N PRO A 239 1.07 -11.68 -8.78
CA PRO A 239 0.02 -12.37 -8.03
C PRO A 239 -1.33 -11.65 -8.09
N TYR A 240 -1.37 -10.33 -8.33
CA TYR A 240 -2.62 -9.56 -8.35
C TYR A 240 -3.61 -9.99 -9.43
N TYR A 241 -3.17 -10.76 -10.43
CA TYR A 241 -4.07 -11.30 -11.44
C TYR A 241 -5.05 -12.32 -10.88
N CYS A 242 -4.66 -13.07 -9.85
CA CYS A 242 -5.48 -14.16 -9.32
C CYS A 242 -5.65 -14.12 -7.81
N HIS A 243 -4.84 -13.37 -7.06
CA HIS A 243 -4.88 -13.39 -5.60
C HIS A 243 -5.13 -12.00 -5.02
N ASP A 244 -5.99 -11.96 -3.99
CA ASP A 244 -6.04 -10.84 -3.06
C ASP A 244 -6.29 -11.33 -1.64
N ILE A 245 -5.94 -10.47 -0.68
CA ILE A 245 -6.18 -10.70 0.73
C ILE A 245 -6.66 -9.42 1.39
N ILE A 246 -7.61 -9.58 2.30
CA ILE A 246 -8.15 -8.49 3.12
C ILE A 246 -8.32 -8.95 4.56
N ILE A 247 -8.40 -7.97 5.46
CA ILE A 247 -8.87 -8.19 6.82
C ILE A 247 -10.33 -7.75 6.89
N SER A 248 -11.16 -8.49 7.61
CA SER A 248 -12.54 -8.10 7.92
C SER A 248 -12.60 -6.79 8.70
N GLN A 249 -13.75 -6.10 8.64
CA GLN A 249 -13.94 -4.85 9.36
C GLN A 249 -13.79 -5.02 10.89
N SER A 250 -14.21 -6.16 11.43
CA SER A 250 -14.05 -6.59 12.83
C SER A 250 -12.62 -6.98 13.19
N ARG A 251 -11.73 -7.12 12.20
CA ARG A 251 -10.32 -7.52 12.34
C ARG A 251 -10.08 -8.88 13.01
N ASP A 252 -11.08 -9.75 12.98
CA ASP A 252 -11.04 -11.09 13.56
C ASP A 252 -10.76 -12.18 12.52
N THR A 253 -10.96 -11.87 11.24
CA THR A 253 -10.78 -12.81 10.13
C THR A 253 -9.98 -12.20 9.00
N ILE A 254 -9.08 -13.01 8.45
CA ILE A 254 -8.35 -12.75 7.19
C ILE A 254 -9.11 -13.49 6.09
N LYS A 255 -9.49 -12.77 5.03
CA LYS A 255 -10.15 -13.33 3.85
C LYS A 255 -9.18 -13.34 2.69
N TYR A 256 -9.00 -14.49 2.09
CA TYR A 256 -8.17 -14.72 0.91
C TYR A 256 -9.09 -15.12 -0.25
N VAL A 257 -8.81 -14.59 -1.43
CA VAL A 257 -9.49 -14.95 -2.67
C VAL A 257 -8.48 -15.42 -3.70
N GLU A 258 -8.86 -16.47 -4.43
CA GLU A 258 -8.17 -16.92 -5.62
C GLU A 258 -9.15 -16.93 -6.81
N MET A 259 -8.73 -16.41 -7.95
CA MET A 259 -9.44 -16.50 -9.23
C MET A 259 -8.74 -17.50 -10.15
N GLU A 260 -9.53 -18.39 -10.76
CA GLU A 260 -9.06 -19.40 -11.70
C GLU A 260 -9.28 -18.93 -13.14
N PHE A 261 -8.22 -18.90 -13.95
CA PHE A 261 -8.32 -18.58 -15.37
C PHE A 261 -8.60 -19.84 -16.19
N THR A 262 -9.83 -20.03 -16.64
CA THR A 262 -10.24 -21.25 -17.37
C THR A 262 -9.97 -21.20 -18.87
N ASN A 263 -9.69 -20.01 -19.44
CA ASN A 263 -9.67 -19.79 -20.89
C ASN A 263 -8.40 -19.05 -21.35
N GLY A 264 -7.25 -19.74 -21.42
CA GLY A 264 -6.11 -19.36 -22.29
C GLY A 264 -5.58 -17.92 -22.23
N TRP A 265 -5.69 -17.22 -21.10
CA TRP A 265 -5.18 -15.85 -20.91
C TRP A 265 -3.70 -15.85 -20.46
N PRO A 266 -2.86 -14.90 -20.91
CA PRO A 266 -3.19 -13.71 -21.71
C PRO A 266 -3.12 -13.91 -23.23
N PRO A 267 -3.75 -13.01 -24.02
CA PRO A 267 -3.53 -12.91 -25.45
C PRO A 267 -2.04 -12.65 -25.70
N SER A 268 -1.53 -13.21 -26.79
CA SER A 268 -0.15 -13.08 -27.28
C SER A 268 0.37 -11.63 -27.34
N ASP A 269 -0.50 -10.63 -27.31
CA ASP A 269 -0.15 -9.22 -27.48
C ASP A 269 0.28 -8.54 -26.17
N PHE A 270 0.14 -9.21 -25.01
CA PHE A 270 0.62 -8.69 -23.72
C PHE A 270 2.15 -8.86 -23.52
N GLU A 271 2.83 -9.57 -24.42
CA GLU A 271 4.29 -9.74 -24.39
C GLU A 271 5.07 -8.57 -25.02
N ALA A 272 4.40 -7.58 -25.62
CA ALA A 272 5.07 -6.52 -26.40
C ALA A 272 5.42 -5.23 -25.61
N ARG A 273 5.21 -5.18 -24.28
CA ARG A 273 5.40 -3.93 -23.50
C ARG A 273 6.05 -4.10 -22.12
N ILE A 274 7.08 -4.93 -22.03
CA ILE A 274 8.05 -4.90 -20.91
C ILE A 274 9.46 -4.94 -21.49
#